data_AF-A0A7X4JJM4-F1
#
_entry.id   AF-A0A7X4JJM4-F1
#
_cell.length_a   1.000
_cell.length_b   1.000
_cell.length_c   1.000
_cell.angle_alpha   90.00
_cell.angle_beta   90.00
_cell.angle_gamma   90.00
#
_symmetry.space_group_name_H-M   'P 1'
#
loop_
_entity.id
_entity.type
_entity.pdbx_description
1 polymer ?
#
loop_
_entity_poly.entity_id
_entity_poly.type
_entity_poly.pdbx_seq_one_letter_code
_entity_poly.pdbx_strand_id
1 'polypeptide(L)'
;MGSSRLIRRNRNEAIDRWPRLVMAVLASIGAVDTGLITLNRWQIVPELSCPATGDGCDIVLNSPWATVLGQPLALFGFLAYATVLALAVAPLLAPKQSRWQLNRATWPLLMPLCLAMAVFSIGLVVLMVAVIQTFCFFCLLSAILSVLLFLIALLGHSWDDWWAQVFRALIVTLLVAVASFAWIQASHPDRQVANRDGRHPPAITTPSNASQVALAEHLNATGAVVYTAYWCPACRVQKELFGKQAARELAVVECARDGYNAQPQLCQEKDIQSYPTWEVEGALLTPGIRNPEELADVSGYTGERLFPTLPSEP
;
A
#
# COMPACT_ATOMS: atom_id res chain seq x y z
N MET A 1 -20.95 43.82 -34.39
CA MET A 1 -19.71 43.00 -34.24
C MET A 1 -19.22 42.81 -32.80
N GLY A 2 -19.68 43.57 -31.79
CA GLY A 2 -19.22 43.41 -30.38
C GLY A 2 -19.89 42.28 -29.59
N SER A 3 -21.19 42.01 -29.84
CA SER A 3 -21.95 40.98 -29.11
C SER A 3 -21.39 39.56 -29.33
N SER A 4 -21.01 39.21 -30.58
CA SER A 4 -20.46 37.90 -30.90
C SER A 4 -19.09 37.64 -30.25
N ARG A 5 -18.26 38.67 -30.06
CA ARG A 5 -16.97 38.55 -29.35
C ARG A 5 -17.17 38.41 -27.85
N LEU A 6 -18.12 39.12 -27.25
CA LEU A 6 -18.45 39.00 -25.82
C LEU A 6 -19.07 37.64 -25.47
N ILE A 7 -19.97 37.13 -26.32
CA ILE A 7 -20.56 35.78 -26.17
C ILE A 7 -19.48 34.71 -26.33
N ARG A 8 -18.59 34.83 -27.32
CA ARG A 8 -17.47 33.89 -27.52
C ARG A 8 -16.46 33.91 -26.36
N ARG A 9 -16.18 35.08 -25.78
CA ARG A 9 -15.30 35.23 -24.61
C ARG A 9 -15.91 34.64 -23.34
N ASN A 10 -17.20 34.91 -23.07
CA ASN A 10 -17.91 34.34 -21.92
C ASN A 10 -18.04 32.81 -22.03
N ARG A 11 -18.24 32.27 -23.25
CA ARG A 11 -18.29 30.83 -23.48
C ARG A 11 -16.94 30.15 -23.25
N ASN A 12 -15.85 30.75 -23.72
CA ASN A 12 -14.50 30.24 -23.47
C ASN A 12 -14.12 30.32 -21.97
N GLU A 13 -14.51 31.39 -21.27
CA GLU A 13 -14.31 31.51 -19.81
C GLU A 13 -15.13 30.51 -19.00
N ALA A 14 -16.30 30.07 -19.49
CA ALA A 14 -17.10 29.04 -18.83
C ALA A 14 -16.54 27.63 -19.09
N ILE A 15 -16.08 27.36 -20.32
CA ILE A 15 -15.48 26.08 -20.72
C ILE A 15 -14.17 25.80 -19.94
N ASP A 16 -13.35 26.81 -19.66
CA ASP A 16 -12.11 26.64 -18.88
C ASP A 16 -12.34 26.41 -17.37
N ARG A 17 -13.50 26.82 -16.82
CA ARG A 17 -13.79 26.77 -15.37
C ARG A 17 -14.29 25.41 -14.91
N TRP A 18 -15.10 24.74 -15.72
CA TRP A 18 -15.70 23.45 -15.36
C TRP A 18 -14.66 22.35 -15.10
N PRO A 19 -13.66 22.13 -15.97
CA PRO A 19 -12.60 21.15 -15.72
C PRO A 19 -11.86 21.40 -14.40
N ARG A 20 -11.55 22.67 -14.09
CA ARG A 20 -10.86 23.03 -12.83
C ARG A 20 -11.70 22.79 -11.60
N LEU A 21 -13.00 23.08 -11.67
CA LEU A 21 -13.92 22.83 -10.56
C LEU A 21 -14.06 21.33 -10.30
N VAL A 22 -14.20 20.52 -11.35
CA VAL A 22 -14.26 19.06 -11.22
C VAL A 22 -12.94 18.52 -10.66
N MET A 23 -11.78 18.97 -11.17
CA MET A 23 -10.48 18.57 -10.63
C MET A 23 -10.33 18.97 -9.15
N ALA A 24 -10.79 20.14 -8.74
CA ALA A 24 -10.73 20.58 -7.34
C ALA A 24 -11.60 19.69 -6.43
N VAL A 25 -12.78 19.25 -6.88
CA VAL A 25 -13.63 18.32 -6.12
C VAL A 25 -12.94 16.96 -5.98
N LEU A 26 -12.47 16.39 -7.10
CA LEU A 26 -11.79 15.08 -7.08
C LEU A 26 -10.51 15.10 -6.24
N ALA A 27 -9.70 16.16 -6.35
CA ALA A 27 -8.48 16.33 -5.57
C ALA A 27 -8.78 16.52 -4.07
N SER A 28 -9.88 17.19 -3.72
CA SER A 28 -10.33 17.31 -2.33
C SER A 28 -10.69 15.95 -1.75
N ILE A 29 -11.42 15.11 -2.51
CA ILE A 29 -11.76 13.74 -2.07
C ILE A 29 -10.48 12.93 -1.85
N GLY A 30 -9.54 12.94 -2.80
CA GLY A 30 -8.27 12.24 -2.67
C GLY A 30 -7.41 12.74 -1.51
N ALA A 31 -7.40 14.05 -1.24
CA ALA A 31 -6.70 14.63 -0.09
C ALA A 31 -7.32 14.22 1.24
N VAL A 32 -8.65 14.16 1.35
CA VAL A 32 -9.33 13.67 2.56
C VAL A 32 -9.02 12.19 2.77
N ASP A 33 -9.16 11.37 1.72
CA ASP A 33 -8.88 9.93 1.77
C ASP A 33 -7.45 9.63 2.25
N THR A 34 -6.46 10.17 1.54
CA THR A 34 -5.05 9.98 1.89
C THR A 34 -4.67 10.62 3.22
N GLY A 35 -5.25 11.77 3.57
CA GLY A 35 -5.04 12.43 4.86
C GLY A 35 -5.55 11.61 6.03
N LEU A 36 -6.73 10.99 5.92
CA LEU A 36 -7.28 10.11 6.96
C LEU A 36 -6.38 8.89 7.19
N ILE A 37 -5.88 8.28 6.11
CA ILE A 37 -4.95 7.14 6.19
C ILE A 37 -3.65 7.54 6.88
N THR A 38 -3.10 8.72 6.57
CA THR A 38 -1.91 9.26 7.23
C THR A 38 -2.16 9.45 8.73
N LEU A 39 -3.31 10.03 9.12
CA LEU A 39 -3.66 10.23 10.53
C LEU A 39 -3.83 8.91 11.28
N ASN A 40 -4.41 7.90 10.63
CA ASN A 40 -4.54 6.55 11.19
C ASN A 40 -3.16 5.93 11.44
N ARG A 41 -2.23 6.08 10.50
CA ARG A 41 -0.86 5.58 10.64
C ARG A 41 -0.08 6.26 11.77
N TRP A 42 -0.39 7.51 12.08
CA TRP A 42 0.13 8.22 13.25
C TRP A 42 -0.66 7.96 14.54
N GLN A 43 -1.65 7.07 14.52
CA GLN A 43 -2.48 6.69 15.67
C GLN A 43 -3.28 7.87 16.24
N ILE A 44 -3.57 8.89 15.43
CA ILE A 44 -4.34 10.08 15.84
C ILE A 44 -5.85 9.83 15.76
N VAL A 45 -6.28 9.05 14.76
CA VAL A 45 -7.68 8.69 14.55
C VAL A 45 -7.86 7.17 14.71
N PRO A 46 -9.07 6.71 15.06
CA PRO A 46 -9.37 5.27 15.12
C PRO A 46 -9.13 4.58 13.78
N GLU A 47 -8.90 3.27 13.85
CA GLU A 47 -8.64 2.44 12.69
C GLU A 47 -9.78 2.52 11.65
N LEU A 48 -9.41 2.71 10.38
CA LEU A 48 -10.34 2.87 9.28
C LEU A 48 -10.93 1.51 8.90
N SER A 49 -12.22 1.32 9.12
CA SER A 49 -12.97 0.16 8.62
C SER A 49 -13.05 0.22 7.08
N CYS A 50 -12.67 -0.85 6.38
CA CYS A 50 -12.82 -0.93 4.92
C CYS A 50 -14.31 -0.93 4.53
N PRO A 51 -14.82 0.09 3.79
CA PRO A 51 -16.26 0.22 3.57
C PRO A 51 -16.90 -0.84 2.66
N ALA A 52 -16.12 -1.60 1.90
CA ALA A 52 -16.64 -2.38 0.78
C ALA A 52 -16.09 -3.82 0.61
N THR A 53 -14.97 -4.18 1.23
CA THR A 53 -14.28 -5.47 0.96
C THR A 53 -13.52 -5.99 2.19
N GLY A 54 -14.22 -6.38 3.26
CA GLY A 54 -13.64 -7.14 4.39
C GLY A 54 -12.30 -6.64 4.96
N ASP A 55 -11.58 -7.54 5.64
CA ASP A 55 -10.30 -7.30 6.32
C ASP A 55 -9.11 -7.43 5.35
N GLY A 56 -8.92 -6.42 4.49
CA GLY A 56 -7.81 -6.43 3.52
C GLY A 56 -7.05 -5.11 3.38
N CYS A 57 -7.65 -3.97 3.75
CA CYS A 57 -6.92 -2.70 3.67
C CYS A 57 -5.82 -2.62 4.72
N ASP A 58 -6.00 -3.24 5.88
CA ASP A 58 -5.01 -3.35 6.95
C ASP A 58 -3.76 -4.08 6.46
N ILE A 59 -3.89 -5.21 5.77
CA ILE A 59 -2.77 -5.95 5.17
C ILE A 59 -2.00 -5.04 4.19
N VAL A 60 -2.71 -4.35 3.31
CA VAL A 60 -2.08 -3.48 2.30
C VAL A 60 -1.44 -2.24 2.94
N LEU A 61 -2.11 -1.59 3.90
CA LEU A 61 -1.66 -0.36 4.55
C LEU A 61 -0.57 -0.58 5.60
N ASN A 62 -0.38 -1.82 6.07
CA ASN A 62 0.70 -2.20 6.96
C ASN A 62 1.89 -2.85 6.23
N SER A 63 1.74 -3.14 4.94
CA SER A 63 2.74 -3.77 4.08
C SER A 63 4.06 -2.96 3.97
N PRO A 64 5.17 -3.59 3.51
CA PRO A 64 6.45 -2.89 3.27
C PRO A 64 6.31 -1.64 2.42
N TRP A 65 5.44 -1.74 1.41
CA TRP A 65 5.21 -0.73 0.39
C TRP A 65 4.34 0.42 0.93
N ALA A 66 3.76 0.32 2.13
CA ALA A 66 3.02 1.43 2.72
C ALA A 66 3.93 2.54 3.30
N THR A 67 5.25 2.39 3.23
CA THR A 67 6.21 3.37 3.77
C THR A 67 7.23 3.83 2.74
N VAL A 68 7.53 5.13 2.76
CA VAL A 68 8.55 5.78 1.93
C VAL A 68 9.38 6.68 2.85
N LEU A 69 10.70 6.47 2.89
CA LEU A 69 11.63 7.22 3.75
C LEU A 69 11.22 7.22 5.24
N GLY A 70 10.63 6.12 5.72
CA GLY A 70 10.15 5.99 7.10
C GLY A 70 8.84 6.73 7.40
N GLN A 71 8.23 7.38 6.41
CA GLN A 71 6.94 8.05 6.53
C GLN A 71 5.85 7.28 5.76
N PRO A 72 4.57 7.43 6.12
CA PRO A 72 3.47 6.77 5.42
C PRO A 72 3.41 7.21 3.96
N LEU A 73 3.28 6.26 3.02
CA LEU A 73 3.12 6.57 1.60
C LEU A 73 1.91 7.50 1.35
N ALA A 74 0.84 7.32 2.14
CA ALA A 74 -0.36 8.15 2.10
C ALA A 74 -0.05 9.65 2.33
N LEU A 75 1.00 9.99 3.08
CA LEU A 75 1.40 11.40 3.27
C LEU A 75 1.85 12.04 1.94
N PHE A 76 2.61 11.31 1.13
CA PHE A 76 3.03 11.77 -0.19
C PHE A 76 1.85 11.87 -1.16
N GLY A 77 0.89 10.95 -1.04
CA GLY A 77 -0.40 11.04 -1.73
C GLY A 77 -1.18 12.30 -1.36
N PHE A 78 -1.29 12.60 -0.07
CA PHE A 78 -1.93 13.82 0.44
C PHE A 78 -1.29 15.08 -0.13
N LEU A 79 0.04 15.17 -0.10
CA LEU A 79 0.78 16.31 -0.67
C LEU A 79 0.55 16.45 -2.17
N ALA A 80 0.50 15.35 -2.91
CA ALA A 80 0.23 15.37 -4.35
C ALA A 80 -1.20 15.86 -4.64
N TYR A 81 -2.21 15.32 -3.97
CA TYR A 81 -3.60 15.77 -4.11
C TYR A 81 -3.79 17.23 -3.67
N ALA A 82 -3.15 17.65 -2.57
CA ALA A 82 -3.17 19.04 -2.11
C ALA A 82 -2.51 19.99 -3.13
N THR A 83 -1.44 19.55 -3.80
CA THR A 83 -0.79 20.33 -4.86
C THR A 83 -1.70 20.46 -6.09
N VAL A 84 -2.37 19.38 -6.51
CA VAL A 84 -3.37 19.44 -7.59
C VAL A 84 -4.50 20.38 -7.21
N LEU A 85 -5.02 20.30 -5.98
CA LEU A 85 -6.07 21.18 -5.48
C LEU A 85 -5.64 22.65 -5.53
N ALA A 86 -4.44 22.98 -5.04
CA ALA A 86 -3.91 24.35 -5.07
C ALA A 86 -3.79 24.87 -6.51
N LEU A 87 -3.25 24.07 -7.44
CA LEU A 87 -3.09 24.44 -8.85
C LEU A 87 -4.44 24.54 -9.59
N ALA A 88 -5.46 23.77 -9.18
CA ALA A 88 -6.80 23.84 -9.73
C ALA A 88 -7.55 25.10 -9.25
N VAL A 89 -7.43 25.45 -7.97
CA VAL A 89 -8.15 26.56 -7.31
C VAL A 89 -7.50 27.93 -7.56
N ALA A 90 -6.16 28.01 -7.66
CA ALA A 90 -5.47 29.30 -7.78
C ALA A 90 -6.00 30.20 -8.94
N PRO A 91 -6.26 29.68 -10.16
CA PRO A 91 -6.84 30.51 -11.23
C PRO A 91 -8.32 30.84 -11.04
N LEU A 92 -9.06 30.10 -10.20
CA LEU A 92 -10.46 30.38 -9.89
C LEU A 92 -10.59 31.58 -8.93
N LEU A 93 -9.67 31.70 -7.98
CA LEU A 93 -9.61 32.80 -7.01
C LEU A 93 -8.97 34.07 -7.57
N ALA A 94 -8.13 33.95 -8.61
CA ALA A 94 -7.44 35.10 -9.21
C ALA A 94 -8.40 36.15 -9.82
N PRO A 95 -8.02 37.45 -9.88
CA PRO A 95 -8.80 38.49 -10.55
C PRO A 95 -8.92 38.25 -12.06
N LYS A 96 -10.07 38.60 -12.68
CA LYS A 96 -10.39 38.34 -14.10
C LYS A 96 -9.25 38.68 -15.08
N GLN A 97 -8.48 39.72 -14.81
CA GLN A 97 -7.35 40.16 -15.65
C GLN A 97 -6.16 39.20 -15.64
N SER A 98 -5.89 38.55 -14.51
CA SER A 98 -4.75 37.64 -14.32
C SER A 98 -5.14 36.16 -14.51
N ARG A 99 -6.44 35.82 -14.43
CA ARG A 99 -6.96 34.44 -14.60
C ARG A 99 -6.41 33.72 -15.81
N TRP A 100 -6.40 34.38 -16.97
CA TRP A 100 -5.96 33.75 -18.21
C TRP A 100 -4.45 33.42 -18.18
N GLN A 101 -3.63 34.31 -17.61
CA GLN A 101 -2.19 34.09 -17.46
C GLN A 101 -1.90 32.94 -16.49
N LEU A 102 -2.57 32.92 -15.33
CA LEU A 102 -2.44 31.81 -14.37
C LEU A 102 -2.97 30.49 -14.95
N ASN A 103 -4.08 30.51 -15.71
CA ASN A 103 -4.63 29.32 -16.35
C ASN A 103 -3.59 28.70 -17.30
N ARG A 104 -2.99 29.54 -18.16
CA ARG A 104 -1.97 29.13 -19.13
C ARG A 104 -0.67 28.65 -18.46
N ALA A 105 -0.30 29.22 -17.31
CA ALA A 105 0.90 28.83 -16.56
C ALA A 105 0.72 27.53 -15.76
N THR A 106 -0.45 27.32 -15.14
CA THR A 106 -0.69 26.19 -14.23
C THR A 106 -1.09 24.90 -14.94
N TRP A 107 -1.81 24.98 -16.07
CA TRP A 107 -2.25 23.79 -16.81
C TRP A 107 -1.10 22.86 -17.28
N PRO A 108 0.00 23.36 -17.87
CA PRO A 108 1.11 22.50 -18.28
C PRO A 108 1.85 21.84 -17.11
N LEU A 109 1.67 22.32 -15.87
CA LEU A 109 2.19 21.67 -14.65
C LEU A 109 1.23 20.60 -14.11
N LEU A 110 -0.07 20.81 -14.25
CA LEU A 110 -1.10 19.87 -13.79
C LEU A 110 -1.04 18.54 -14.54
N MET A 111 -0.84 18.56 -15.86
CA MET A 111 -0.81 17.33 -16.67
C MET A 111 0.30 16.34 -16.26
N PRO A 112 1.60 16.71 -16.21
CA PRO A 112 2.65 15.79 -15.79
C PRO A 112 2.48 15.34 -14.34
N LEU A 113 1.97 16.20 -13.45
CA LEU A 113 1.69 15.81 -12.07
C LEU A 113 0.59 14.74 -11.98
N CYS A 114 -0.54 14.92 -12.68
CA CYS A 114 -1.63 13.93 -12.69
C CYS A 114 -1.20 12.63 -13.38
N LEU A 115 -0.40 12.73 -14.44
CA LEU A 115 0.18 11.55 -15.10
C LEU A 115 1.09 10.77 -14.16
N ALA A 116 1.98 11.46 -13.42
CA ALA A 116 2.83 10.82 -12.44
C ALA A 116 2.02 10.08 -11.36
N MET A 117 0.97 10.72 -10.83
CA MET A 117 0.06 10.10 -9.86
C MET A 117 -0.64 8.87 -10.45
N ALA A 118 -1.15 8.95 -11.67
CA ALA A 118 -1.82 7.84 -12.34
C ALA A 118 -0.87 6.65 -12.59
N VAL A 119 0.33 6.90 -13.12
CA VAL A 119 1.33 5.85 -13.38
C VAL A 119 1.76 5.17 -12.07
N PHE A 120 2.06 5.96 -11.03
CA PHE A 120 2.42 5.42 -9.72
C PHE A 120 1.29 4.58 -9.12
N SER A 121 0.05 5.09 -9.17
CA SER A 121 -1.11 4.40 -8.59
C SER A 121 -1.46 3.11 -9.34
N ILE A 122 -1.37 3.09 -10.68
CA ILE A 122 -1.51 1.86 -11.48
C ILE A 122 -0.44 0.84 -11.07
N GLY A 123 0.80 1.27 -10.85
CA GLY A 123 1.87 0.40 -10.38
C GLY A 123 1.55 -0.25 -9.03
N LEU A 124 0.99 0.51 -8.08
CA LEU A 124 0.54 -0.04 -6.80
C LEU A 124 -0.63 -1.03 -6.96
N VAL A 125 -1.57 -0.77 -7.86
CA VAL A 125 -2.66 -1.72 -8.16
C VAL A 125 -2.12 -3.02 -8.73
N VAL A 126 -1.16 -2.96 -9.65
CA VAL A 126 -0.48 -4.14 -10.18
C VAL A 126 0.22 -4.91 -9.05
N LEU A 127 0.90 -4.21 -8.14
CA LEU A 127 1.54 -4.83 -6.98
C LEU A 127 0.54 -5.53 -6.05
N MET A 128 -0.61 -4.91 -5.78
CA MET A 128 -1.65 -5.53 -4.95
C MET A 128 -2.19 -6.83 -5.58
N VAL A 129 -2.45 -6.83 -6.88
CA VAL A 129 -3.02 -8.00 -7.57
C VAL A 129 -1.98 -9.10 -7.78
N ALA A 130 -0.73 -8.75 -8.12
CA ALA A 130 0.30 -9.72 -8.47
C ALA A 130 1.08 -10.27 -7.26
N VAL A 131 1.24 -9.47 -6.20
CA VAL A 131 2.11 -9.81 -5.06
C VAL A 131 1.33 -10.02 -3.78
N ILE A 132 0.47 -9.06 -3.39
CA ILE A 132 -0.24 -9.10 -2.08
C ILE A 132 -1.50 -9.98 -2.15
N GLN A 133 -2.07 -10.16 -3.34
CA GLN A 133 -3.30 -10.94 -3.60
C GLN A 133 -4.51 -10.51 -2.74
N THR A 134 -4.52 -9.26 -2.25
CA THR A 134 -5.57 -8.71 -1.41
C THR A 134 -6.04 -7.36 -1.96
N PHE A 135 -7.33 -7.06 -1.83
CA PHE A 135 -7.93 -5.83 -2.30
C PHE A 135 -8.00 -4.77 -1.21
N CYS A 136 -7.53 -3.56 -1.50
CA CYS A 136 -7.70 -2.40 -0.63
C CYS A 136 -8.59 -1.35 -1.31
N PHE A 137 -9.74 -1.06 -0.70
CA PHE A 137 -10.71 -0.08 -1.20
C PHE A 137 -10.09 1.31 -1.38
N PHE A 138 -9.33 1.79 -0.40
CA PHE A 138 -8.71 3.12 -0.44
C PHE A 138 -7.69 3.26 -1.58
N CYS A 139 -6.87 2.23 -1.80
CA CYS A 139 -5.90 2.22 -2.90
C CYS A 139 -6.59 2.22 -4.28
N LEU A 140 -7.70 1.46 -4.43
CA LEU A 140 -8.51 1.47 -5.65
C LEU A 140 -9.19 2.82 -5.88
N LEU A 141 -9.74 3.43 -4.84
CA LEU A 141 -10.33 4.76 -4.90
C LEU A 141 -9.29 5.80 -5.39
N SER A 142 -8.10 5.80 -4.78
CA SER A 142 -7.01 6.70 -5.19
C SER A 142 -6.55 6.45 -6.64
N ALA A 143 -6.53 5.20 -7.11
CA ALA A 143 -6.23 4.88 -8.51
C ALA A 143 -7.26 5.45 -9.48
N ILE A 144 -8.55 5.27 -9.18
CA ILE A 144 -9.64 5.82 -9.98
C ILE A 144 -9.56 7.34 -10.01
N LEU A 145 -9.38 7.99 -8.85
CA LEU A 145 -9.27 9.45 -8.76
C LEU A 145 -8.07 9.99 -9.57
N SER A 146 -6.91 9.33 -9.47
CA SER A 146 -5.70 9.74 -10.20
C SER A 146 -5.86 9.62 -11.72
N VAL A 147 -6.47 8.52 -12.20
CA VAL A 147 -6.75 8.33 -13.62
C VAL A 147 -7.77 9.35 -14.13
N LEU A 148 -8.85 9.61 -13.38
CA LEU A 148 -9.83 10.62 -13.75
C LEU A 148 -9.23 12.03 -13.82
N LEU A 149 -8.40 12.41 -12.84
CA LEU A 149 -7.68 13.68 -12.84
C LEU A 149 -6.76 13.81 -14.07
N PHE A 150 -6.05 12.74 -14.43
CA PHE A 150 -5.22 12.72 -15.63
C PHE A 150 -6.04 12.88 -16.92
N LEU A 151 -7.16 12.16 -17.06
CA LEU A 151 -8.04 12.28 -18.23
C LEU A 151 -8.61 13.70 -18.38
N ILE A 152 -9.01 14.33 -17.28
CA ILE A 152 -9.50 15.72 -17.29
C ILE A 152 -8.35 16.69 -17.62
N ALA A 153 -7.15 16.48 -17.08
CA ALA A 153 -5.99 17.31 -17.39
C ALA A 153 -5.57 17.22 -18.86
N LEU A 154 -5.73 16.04 -19.47
CA LEU A 154 -5.43 15.80 -20.89
C LEU A 154 -6.47 16.43 -21.83
N LEU A 155 -7.76 16.28 -21.51
CA LEU A 155 -8.87 16.73 -22.37
C LEU A 155 -9.32 18.17 -22.11
N GLY A 156 -9.02 18.72 -20.94
CA GLY A 156 -9.53 20.01 -20.48
C GLY A 156 -8.84 21.25 -21.06
N HIS A 157 -7.77 21.09 -21.84
CA HIS A 157 -7.04 22.21 -22.46
C HIS A 157 -6.68 21.94 -23.90
N SER A 158 -6.80 22.99 -24.74
CA SER A 158 -6.30 22.97 -26.10
C SER A 158 -4.78 23.12 -26.09
N TRP A 159 -4.07 22.07 -26.46
CA TRP A 159 -2.61 22.07 -26.51
C TRP A 159 -2.11 22.77 -27.77
N ASP A 160 -1.40 23.89 -27.59
CA ASP A 160 -0.76 24.62 -28.69
C ASP A 160 0.31 23.75 -29.37
N ASP A 161 1.15 23.06 -28.57
CA ASP A 161 2.25 22.19 -29.01
C ASP A 161 2.06 20.75 -28.51
N TRP A 162 1.31 19.94 -29.28
CA TRP A 162 1.04 18.54 -28.94
C TRP A 162 2.32 17.71 -28.77
N TRP A 163 3.35 17.92 -29.60
CA TRP A 163 4.58 17.13 -29.53
C TRP A 163 5.39 17.36 -28.25
N ALA A 164 5.53 18.62 -27.82
CA ALA A 164 6.23 18.93 -26.58
C ALA A 164 5.59 18.21 -25.37
N GLN A 165 4.28 18.00 -25.43
CA GLN A 165 3.50 17.41 -24.35
C GLN A 165 3.62 15.90 -24.33
N VAL A 166 3.66 15.27 -25.51
CA VAL A 166 3.98 13.84 -25.63
C VAL A 166 5.38 13.56 -25.09
N PHE A 167 6.39 14.36 -25.45
CA PHE A 167 7.74 14.16 -24.93
C PHE A 167 7.80 14.31 -23.41
N ARG A 168 7.15 15.34 -22.85
CA ARG A 168 7.05 15.51 -21.39
C ARG A 168 6.33 14.33 -20.73
N ALA A 169 5.23 13.86 -21.30
CA ALA A 169 4.47 12.73 -20.79
C ALA A 169 5.29 11.44 -20.80
N LEU A 170 6.02 11.16 -21.89
CA LEU A 170 6.90 9.99 -22.00
C LEU A 170 8.04 10.03 -20.98
N ILE A 171 8.71 11.18 -20.83
CA ILE A 171 9.77 11.36 -19.85
C ILE A 171 9.25 11.13 -18.44
N VAL A 172 8.12 11.75 -18.08
CA VAL A 172 7.51 11.59 -16.74
C VAL A 172 7.10 10.15 -16.50
N THR A 173 6.45 9.50 -17.47
CA THR A 173 6.05 8.10 -17.36
C THR A 173 7.24 7.20 -17.13
N LEU A 174 8.31 7.35 -17.92
CA LEU A 174 9.53 6.58 -17.77
C LEU A 174 10.20 6.81 -16.41
N LEU A 175 10.37 8.07 -16.00
CA LEU A 175 10.98 8.42 -14.72
C LEU A 175 10.20 7.84 -13.54
N VAL A 176 8.87 8.01 -13.54
CA VAL A 176 8.01 7.51 -12.47
C VAL A 176 7.97 5.99 -12.47
N ALA A 177 7.88 5.33 -13.64
CA ALA A 177 7.90 3.87 -13.71
C ALA A 177 9.22 3.28 -13.19
N VAL A 178 10.37 3.85 -13.59
CA VAL A 178 11.69 3.42 -13.12
C VAL A 178 11.85 3.67 -11.62
N ALA A 179 11.45 4.85 -11.12
CA ALA A 179 11.50 5.17 -9.70
C ALA A 179 10.58 4.26 -8.87
N SER A 180 9.37 3.99 -9.35
CA SER A 180 8.41 3.08 -8.71
C SER A 180 8.97 1.67 -8.64
N PHE A 181 9.51 1.16 -9.76
CA PHE A 181 10.13 -0.16 -9.80
C PHE A 181 11.32 -0.25 -8.85
N ALA A 182 12.23 0.73 -8.88
CA ALA A 182 13.39 0.76 -7.98
C ALA A 182 12.97 0.78 -6.51
N TRP A 183 11.96 1.58 -6.16
CA TRP A 183 11.42 1.63 -4.80
C TRP A 183 10.73 0.32 -4.41
N ILE A 184 9.90 -0.28 -5.26
CA ILE A 184 9.28 -1.60 -5.01
C ILE A 184 10.36 -2.63 -4.72
N GLN A 185 11.40 -2.72 -5.57
CA GLN A 185 12.54 -3.61 -5.40
C GLN A 185 13.36 -3.34 -4.13
N ALA A 186 13.43 -2.08 -3.67
CA ALA A 186 14.12 -1.72 -2.44
C ALA A 186 13.30 -2.08 -1.20
N SER A 187 11.98 -1.97 -1.28
CA SER A 187 11.03 -2.23 -0.19
C SER A 187 10.64 -3.71 -0.06
N HIS A 188 11.10 -4.58 -0.98
CA HIS A 188 10.78 -6.01 -0.93
C HIS A 188 11.11 -6.64 0.44
N PRO A 189 10.20 -7.46 1.02
CA PRO A 189 10.38 -8.07 2.34
C PRO A 189 11.65 -8.92 2.44
N ASP A 190 12.07 -9.54 1.34
CA ASP A 190 13.30 -10.34 1.26
C ASP A 190 14.60 -9.57 1.45
N ARG A 191 14.57 -8.25 1.27
CA ARG A 191 15.69 -7.34 1.51
C ARG A 191 15.61 -6.64 2.87
N GLN A 192 14.59 -6.91 3.66
CA GLN A 192 14.44 -6.22 4.93
C GLN A 192 15.52 -6.63 5.92
N VAL A 193 16.25 -5.60 6.32
CA VAL A 193 17.43 -5.66 7.15
C VAL A 193 17.00 -5.91 8.58
N ALA A 194 17.64 -6.88 9.24
CA ALA A 194 17.49 -7.19 10.66
C ALA A 194 17.21 -5.94 11.51
N ASN A 195 16.01 -5.89 12.10
CA ASN A 195 15.51 -4.95 13.10
C ASN A 195 16.20 -3.57 13.20
N ARG A 196 16.34 -2.84 12.07
CA ARG A 196 17.04 -1.54 12.05
C ARG A 196 16.27 -0.41 12.74
N ASP A 197 14.96 -0.53 12.78
CA ASP A 197 14.02 0.48 13.27
C ASP A 197 13.27 0.04 14.54
N GLY A 198 13.66 -1.10 15.14
CA GLY A 198 13.12 -1.59 16.41
C GLY A 198 11.75 -2.28 16.30
N ARG A 199 11.21 -2.47 15.09
CA ARG A 199 9.83 -2.96 14.84
C ARG A 199 9.74 -4.24 14.00
N HIS A 200 10.87 -4.76 13.54
CA HIS A 200 10.91 -6.01 12.77
C HIS A 200 11.36 -7.17 13.65
N PRO A 201 10.87 -8.39 13.42
CA PRO A 201 11.39 -9.55 14.12
C PRO A 201 12.88 -9.74 13.80
N PRO A 202 13.68 -10.25 14.75
CA PRO A 202 15.06 -10.63 14.47
C PRO A 202 15.15 -11.57 13.25
N ALA A 203 16.19 -11.41 12.44
CA ALA A 203 16.37 -12.24 11.24
C ALA A 203 16.62 -13.70 11.61
N ILE A 204 15.91 -14.61 10.94
CA ILE A 204 16.13 -16.05 11.04
C ILE A 204 17.39 -16.41 10.28
N THR A 205 18.31 -17.10 10.96
CA THR A 205 19.66 -17.36 10.42
C THR A 205 19.88 -18.81 10.03
N THR A 206 19.11 -19.73 10.61
CA THR A 206 19.22 -21.15 10.27
C THR A 206 18.70 -21.40 8.85
N PRO A 207 19.42 -22.15 8.01
CA PRO A 207 18.89 -22.59 6.72
C PRO A 207 17.84 -23.68 6.93
N SER A 208 16.78 -23.66 6.12
CA SER A 208 15.80 -24.74 6.05
C SER A 208 16.30 -25.90 5.20
N ASN A 209 15.90 -27.11 5.57
CA ASN A 209 15.96 -28.29 4.72
C ASN A 209 14.66 -28.47 3.91
N ALA A 210 14.65 -29.45 3.01
CA ALA A 210 13.51 -29.70 2.12
C ALA A 210 12.22 -30.05 2.87
N SER A 211 12.29 -30.86 3.93
CA SER A 211 11.13 -31.22 4.75
C SER A 211 10.51 -30.02 5.44
N GLN A 212 11.31 -29.13 6.02
CA GLN A 212 10.81 -27.90 6.66
C GLN A 212 10.07 -27.01 5.67
N VAL A 213 10.60 -26.83 4.45
CA VAL A 213 9.95 -26.04 3.39
C VAL A 213 8.64 -26.70 2.97
N ALA A 214 8.65 -28.00 2.69
CA ALA A 214 7.45 -28.74 2.29
C ALA A 214 6.35 -28.73 3.36
N LEU A 215 6.71 -28.84 4.64
CA LEU A 215 5.74 -28.69 5.74
C LEU A 215 5.17 -27.28 5.80
N ALA A 216 5.99 -26.23 5.66
CA ALA A 216 5.52 -24.86 5.71
C ALA A 216 4.60 -24.52 4.53
N GLU A 217 4.92 -24.99 3.33
CA GLU A 217 4.03 -24.89 2.15
C GLU A 217 2.70 -25.61 2.40
N HIS A 218 2.73 -26.82 2.97
CA HIS A 218 1.52 -27.56 3.33
C HIS A 218 0.66 -26.84 4.37
N LEU A 219 1.29 -26.32 5.43
CA LEU A 219 0.60 -25.54 6.47
C LEU A 219 -0.08 -24.31 5.87
N ASN A 220 0.61 -23.59 4.99
CA ASN A 220 0.01 -22.44 4.31
C ASN A 220 -1.14 -22.86 3.38
N ALA A 221 -0.95 -23.90 2.57
CA ALA A 221 -1.97 -24.41 1.66
C ALA A 221 -3.23 -24.94 2.37
N THR A 222 -3.08 -25.44 3.60
CA THR A 222 -4.18 -25.91 4.46
C THR A 222 -4.78 -24.81 5.34
N GLY A 223 -4.29 -23.57 5.22
CA GLY A 223 -4.82 -22.41 5.94
C GLY A 223 -4.38 -22.32 7.40
N ALA A 224 -3.29 -22.99 7.78
CA ALA A 224 -2.72 -22.85 9.11
C ALA A 224 -2.06 -21.47 9.29
N VAL A 225 -2.36 -20.81 10.40
CA VAL A 225 -1.89 -19.46 10.72
C VAL A 225 -1.13 -19.46 12.04
N VAL A 226 -0.03 -18.71 12.13
CA VAL A 226 0.67 -18.48 13.39
C VAL A 226 0.61 -17.01 13.80
N TYR A 227 0.04 -16.74 14.97
CA TYR A 227 -0.06 -15.44 15.60
C TYR A 227 1.19 -15.18 16.44
N THR A 228 1.91 -14.10 16.13
CA THR A 228 3.22 -13.79 16.71
C THR A 228 3.32 -12.34 17.14
N ALA A 229 4.35 -12.01 17.94
CA ALA A 229 4.78 -10.64 18.14
C ALA A 229 6.26 -10.47 17.76
N TYR A 230 6.66 -9.34 17.17
CA TYR A 230 8.04 -9.18 16.69
C TYR A 230 9.10 -9.25 17.81
N TRP A 231 8.76 -8.80 19.03
CA TRP A 231 9.63 -8.86 20.21
C TRP A 231 9.59 -10.20 20.94
N CYS A 232 8.73 -11.13 20.53
CA CYS A 232 8.48 -12.39 21.23
C CYS A 232 9.65 -13.39 21.05
N PRO A 233 10.39 -13.75 22.12
CA PRO A 233 11.51 -14.67 22.02
C PRO A 233 11.08 -16.08 21.60
N ALA A 234 9.95 -16.56 22.11
CA ALA A 234 9.40 -17.88 21.76
C ALA A 234 9.00 -17.95 20.27
N CYS A 235 8.47 -16.85 19.72
CA CYS A 235 8.10 -16.75 18.32
C CYS A 235 9.33 -16.79 17.40
N ARG A 236 10.46 -16.22 17.85
CA ARG A 236 11.75 -16.39 17.16
C ARG A 236 12.18 -17.85 17.17
N VAL A 237 12.12 -18.54 18.32
CA VAL A 237 12.47 -19.96 18.41
C VAL A 237 11.59 -20.80 17.48
N GLN A 238 10.27 -20.56 17.47
CA GLN A 238 9.35 -21.22 16.56
C GLN A 238 9.76 -21.06 15.09
N LYS A 239 10.14 -19.84 14.66
CA LYS A 239 10.57 -19.58 13.28
C LYS A 239 11.94 -20.21 12.97
N GLU A 240 12.87 -20.26 13.93
CA GLU A 240 14.16 -20.97 13.77
C GLU A 240 13.98 -22.49 13.60
N LEU A 241 12.92 -23.09 14.17
CA LEU A 241 12.60 -24.52 13.91
C LEU A 241 12.20 -24.81 12.47
N PHE A 242 11.73 -23.79 11.73
CA PHE A 242 11.45 -23.89 10.29
C PHE A 242 12.65 -23.44 9.46
N GLY A 243 13.45 -22.49 9.96
CA GLY A 243 14.55 -21.89 9.24
C GLY A 243 14.12 -20.86 8.21
N LYS A 244 15.09 -20.22 7.59
CA LYS A 244 14.92 -18.98 6.80
C LYS A 244 13.99 -19.15 5.59
N GLN A 245 14.07 -20.26 4.85
CA GLN A 245 13.28 -20.47 3.65
C GLN A 245 11.85 -20.85 4.02
N ALA A 246 11.67 -21.87 4.87
CA ALA A 246 10.36 -22.36 5.26
C ALA A 246 9.54 -21.33 6.06
N ALA A 247 10.18 -20.54 6.92
CA ALA A 247 9.48 -19.49 7.67
C ALA A 247 8.86 -18.40 6.78
N ARG A 248 9.26 -18.28 5.51
CA ARG A 248 8.65 -17.35 4.53
C ARG A 248 7.35 -17.91 3.95
N GLU A 249 7.20 -19.22 3.92
CA GLU A 249 6.02 -19.87 3.41
C GLU A 249 4.88 -19.88 4.43
N LEU A 250 5.19 -19.70 5.73
CA LEU A 250 4.19 -19.67 6.79
C LEU A 250 3.27 -18.44 6.70
N ALA A 251 1.97 -18.64 6.92
CA ALA A 251 1.03 -17.55 7.16
C ALA A 251 1.23 -16.99 8.58
N VAL A 252 2.00 -15.90 8.70
CA VAL A 252 2.32 -15.25 9.97
C VAL A 252 1.49 -13.99 10.16
N VAL A 253 0.78 -13.90 11.28
CA VAL A 253 0.09 -12.70 11.73
C VAL A 253 0.93 -12.01 12.81
N GLU A 254 1.21 -10.72 12.64
CA GLU A 254 1.92 -9.88 13.60
C GLU A 254 0.92 -9.13 14.48
N CYS A 255 0.83 -9.51 15.75
CA CYS A 255 -0.16 -8.97 16.69
C CYS A 255 0.32 -7.71 17.42
N ALA A 256 1.61 -7.38 17.37
CA ALA A 256 2.13 -6.15 17.93
C ALA A 256 1.61 -4.92 17.18
N ARG A 257 0.96 -3.97 17.84
CA ARG A 257 0.41 -2.76 17.18
C ARG A 257 1.46 -1.92 16.44
N ASP A 258 2.66 -1.86 16.96
CA ASP A 258 3.82 -1.18 16.40
C ASP A 258 4.73 -2.11 15.59
N GLY A 259 4.36 -3.38 15.45
CA GLY A 259 5.06 -4.35 14.64
C GLY A 259 5.00 -4.04 13.15
N TYR A 260 5.98 -4.56 12.43
CA TYR A 260 5.98 -4.51 10.98
C TYR A 260 4.87 -5.39 10.38
N ASN A 261 4.08 -4.83 9.46
CA ASN A 261 2.90 -5.49 8.89
C ASN A 261 1.88 -6.01 9.93
N ALA A 262 1.71 -5.25 11.01
CA ALA A 262 0.84 -5.60 12.12
C ALA A 262 -0.65 -5.69 11.76
N GLN A 263 -1.32 -6.69 12.33
CA GLN A 263 -2.77 -6.94 12.24
C GLN A 263 -3.34 -7.18 13.66
N PRO A 264 -3.26 -6.19 14.57
CA PRO A 264 -3.64 -6.35 15.97
C PRO A 264 -5.15 -6.53 16.17
N GLN A 265 -5.98 -6.11 15.21
CA GLN A 265 -7.43 -6.30 15.24
C GLN A 265 -7.80 -7.76 15.04
N LEU A 266 -7.23 -8.40 14.01
CA LEU A 266 -7.39 -9.83 13.77
C LEU A 266 -7.04 -10.65 15.01
N CYS A 267 -5.94 -10.31 15.70
CA CYS A 267 -5.56 -10.98 16.93
C CYS A 267 -6.52 -10.74 18.11
N GLN A 268 -7.14 -9.55 18.19
CA GLN A 268 -8.16 -9.25 19.20
C GLN A 268 -9.47 -10.00 18.93
N GLU A 269 -9.91 -10.05 17.67
CA GLU A 269 -11.11 -10.77 17.25
C GLU A 269 -10.99 -12.28 17.45
N LYS A 270 -9.79 -12.81 17.24
CA LYS A 270 -9.43 -14.23 17.49
C LYS A 270 -9.11 -14.52 18.95
N ASP A 271 -9.24 -13.53 19.85
CA ASP A 271 -8.95 -13.66 21.28
C ASP A 271 -7.55 -14.24 21.59
N ILE A 272 -6.53 -13.77 20.86
CA ILE A 272 -5.15 -14.25 21.03
C ILE A 272 -4.56 -13.67 22.32
N GLN A 273 -4.42 -14.52 23.34
CA GLN A 273 -3.94 -14.14 24.66
C GLN A 273 -2.41 -14.17 24.80
N SER A 274 -1.71 -14.99 24.01
CA SER A 274 -0.25 -15.14 24.10
C SER A 274 0.38 -15.64 22.79
N TYR A 275 1.71 -15.55 22.70
CA TYR A 275 2.44 -15.80 21.47
C TYR A 275 3.61 -16.80 21.68
N PRO A 276 3.93 -17.65 20.69
CA PRO A 276 3.15 -17.86 19.48
C PRO A 276 1.86 -18.65 19.78
N THR A 277 0.81 -18.42 19.01
CA THR A 277 -0.41 -19.25 19.01
C THR A 277 -0.67 -19.70 17.59
N TRP A 278 -0.97 -20.98 17.40
CA TRP A 278 -1.27 -21.56 16.09
C TRP A 278 -2.77 -21.77 15.94
N GLU A 279 -3.29 -21.47 14.76
CA GLU A 279 -4.62 -21.88 14.30
C GLU A 279 -4.44 -22.89 13.18
N VAL A 280 -4.96 -24.10 13.37
CA VAL A 280 -4.90 -25.18 12.37
C VAL A 280 -6.32 -25.75 12.24
N GLU A 281 -6.81 -25.91 11.01
CA GLU A 281 -8.20 -26.34 10.73
C GLU A 281 -9.27 -25.49 11.44
N GLY A 282 -9.00 -24.20 11.65
CA GLY A 282 -9.90 -23.25 12.32
C GLY A 282 -9.95 -23.37 13.86
N ALA A 283 -9.13 -24.24 14.46
CA ALA A 283 -9.01 -24.39 15.90
C ALA A 283 -7.71 -23.76 16.43
N LEU A 284 -7.81 -22.95 17.49
CA LEU A 284 -6.65 -22.43 18.20
C LEU A 284 -6.02 -23.52 19.06
N LEU A 285 -4.74 -23.80 18.80
CA LEU A 285 -3.93 -24.68 19.64
C LEU A 285 -3.55 -23.96 20.94
N THR A 286 -3.19 -24.72 21.97
CA THR A 286 -2.70 -24.10 23.21
C THR A 286 -1.45 -23.25 22.92
N PRO A 287 -1.33 -22.06 23.51
CA PRO A 287 -0.22 -21.16 23.21
C PRO A 287 1.14 -21.76 23.57
N GLY A 288 2.16 -21.40 22.80
CA GLY A 288 3.53 -21.84 23.01
C GLY A 288 4.20 -22.38 21.74
N ILE A 289 5.48 -22.72 21.88
CA ILE A 289 6.28 -23.30 20.80
C ILE A 289 5.73 -24.69 20.48
N ARG A 290 5.57 -24.98 19.19
CA ARG A 290 5.16 -26.26 18.65
C ARG A 290 6.27 -26.92 17.87
N ASN A 291 6.44 -28.21 18.13
CA ASN A 291 7.35 -29.04 17.37
C ASN A 291 6.80 -29.20 15.94
N PRO A 292 7.63 -29.06 14.88
CA PRO A 292 7.22 -29.36 13.51
C PRO A 292 6.54 -30.73 13.33
N GLU A 293 6.92 -31.74 14.12
CA GLU A 293 6.23 -33.05 14.12
C GLU A 293 4.76 -32.93 14.55
N GLU A 294 4.50 -32.19 15.64
CA GLU A 294 3.14 -31.96 16.12
C GLU A 294 2.32 -31.18 15.10
N LEU A 295 2.92 -30.16 14.47
CA LEU A 295 2.28 -29.40 13.40
C LEU A 295 2.00 -30.27 12.17
N ALA A 296 2.89 -31.20 11.83
CA ALA A 296 2.67 -32.16 10.76
C ALA A 296 1.49 -33.11 11.07
N ASP A 297 1.37 -33.55 12.32
CA ASP A 297 0.27 -34.42 12.76
C ASP A 297 -1.08 -33.71 12.71
N VAL A 298 -1.18 -32.53 13.33
CA VAL A 298 -2.45 -31.78 13.41
C VAL A 298 -2.89 -31.17 12.08
N SER A 299 -1.99 -31.02 11.11
CA SER A 299 -2.32 -30.56 9.74
C SER A 299 -2.51 -31.69 8.74
N GLY A 300 -2.36 -32.96 9.16
CA GLY A 300 -2.48 -34.12 8.28
C GLY A 300 -1.37 -34.21 7.21
N TYR A 301 -0.19 -33.65 7.47
CA TYR A 301 0.94 -33.71 6.54
C TYR A 301 1.51 -35.14 6.44
N THR A 302 1.59 -35.65 5.21
CA THR A 302 2.06 -37.03 4.92
C THR A 302 3.42 -37.09 4.21
N GLY A 303 4.08 -35.95 4.01
CA GLY A 303 5.39 -35.90 3.34
C GLY A 303 6.55 -36.32 4.23
N GLU A 304 7.78 -36.17 3.73
CA GLU A 304 8.99 -36.50 4.47
C GLU A 304 9.17 -35.57 5.70
N ARG A 305 9.47 -36.17 6.85
CA ARG A 305 9.52 -35.51 8.17
C ARG A 305 10.92 -35.49 8.76
N LEU A 306 11.88 -34.92 8.03
CA LEU A 306 13.22 -34.68 8.56
C LEU A 306 13.27 -33.31 9.23
N PHE A 307 12.67 -33.17 10.41
CA PHE A 307 12.63 -31.89 11.12
C PHE A 307 13.71 -31.78 12.21
N PRO A 308 14.19 -30.57 12.55
CA PRO A 308 15.01 -30.36 13.73
C PRO A 308 14.17 -30.63 14.99
N THR A 309 14.72 -31.37 15.95
CA THR A 309 14.09 -31.56 17.24
C THR A 309 14.37 -30.38 18.16
N LEU A 310 13.38 -29.99 18.97
CA LEU A 310 13.60 -29.11 20.10
C LEU A 310 14.59 -29.78 21.06
N PRO A 311 15.54 -29.04 21.67
CA PRO A 311 16.27 -29.55 22.81
C PRO A 311 15.26 -29.98 23.88
N SER A 312 15.38 -31.21 24.39
CA SER A 312 14.57 -31.65 25.52
C SER A 312 14.76 -30.68 26.67
N GLU A 313 13.66 -30.16 27.25
CA GLU A 313 13.74 -29.43 28.52
C GLU A 313 14.45 -30.33 29.56
N PRO A 314 15.43 -29.78 30.31
CA PRO A 314 16.12 -30.53 31.36
C PRO A 314 15.21 -30.93 32.51
#